data_AF-A0A0F9AV38-F1
#
_entry.id   AF-A0A0F9AV38-F1
#
_cell.length_a   1.000
_cell.length_b   1.000
_cell.length_c   1.000
_cell.angle_alpha   90.00
_cell.angle_beta   90.00
_cell.angle_gamma   90.00
#
_symmetry.space_group_name_H-M   'P 1'
#
loop_
_entity.id
_entity.type
_entity.pdbx_description
1 polymer ?
#
loop_
_entity_poly.entity_id
_entity_poly.type
_entity_poly.pdbx_seq_one_letter_code
_entity_poly.pdbx_strand_id
1 'polypeptide(L)'
;MTEQAELGNDIEERERLEEEEQQQVSDETLVEASPTTALVESGPSRLLEMAIQQNLDIDKLERLVVMKERWDAQQAKKTYYGAMARFQNLLPALEKDKHVHYETKTGAVIDYDHTSLGSIKRQIQDHAAECGLSYRWEFNDGPDLMEVTCIITHVDGHSERSSQSAPTDTSGHKNTIQGRQSTRTYLERSTVVGALGLMT
;
A
#
# COMPACT_ATOMS: atom_id res chain seq x y z
N MET A 1 57.80 15.32 -40.65
CA MET A 1 57.78 14.68 -39.32
C MET A 1 57.31 15.68 -38.25
N THR A 2 56.26 16.46 -38.51
CA THR A 2 55.84 17.54 -37.59
C THR A 2 54.35 17.46 -37.22
N GLU A 3 53.55 16.72 -37.99
CA GLU A 3 52.09 16.65 -37.82
C GLU A 3 51.62 15.60 -36.79
N GLN A 4 52.51 14.71 -36.34
CA GLN A 4 52.20 13.73 -35.28
C GLN A 4 52.52 14.21 -33.86
N ALA A 5 53.16 15.39 -33.70
CA ALA A 5 53.52 15.92 -32.39
C ALA A 5 52.47 16.89 -31.82
N GLU A 6 51.69 17.57 -32.68
CA GLU A 6 50.63 18.49 -32.23
C GLU A 6 49.38 17.74 -31.73
N LEU A 7 49.03 16.60 -32.34
CA LEU A 7 47.84 15.82 -31.95
C LEU A 7 47.96 15.12 -30.59
N GLY A 8 49.19 14.84 -30.14
CA GLY A 8 49.45 14.19 -28.84
C GLY A 8 49.32 15.17 -27.66
N ASN A 9 49.64 16.44 -27.89
CA ASN A 9 49.61 17.49 -26.87
C ASN A 9 48.15 17.91 -26.54
N ASP A 10 47.25 17.86 -27.53
CA ASP A 10 45.82 18.15 -27.37
C ASP A 10 45.05 17.07 -26.59
N ILE A 11 45.55 15.82 -26.55
CA ILE A 11 44.91 14.73 -25.80
C ILE A 11 45.28 14.82 -24.32
N GLU A 12 46.56 15.05 -24.00
CA GLU A 12 47.02 15.20 -22.60
C GLU A 12 46.42 16.43 -21.91
N GLU A 13 46.19 17.53 -22.65
CA GLU A 13 45.54 18.73 -22.10
C GLU A 13 44.04 18.50 -21.82
N ARG A 14 43.37 17.68 -22.65
CA ARG A 14 41.97 17.28 -22.41
C ARG A 14 41.83 16.33 -21.24
N GLU A 15 42.72 15.35 -21.10
CA GLU A 15 42.70 14.42 -19.96
C GLU A 15 42.96 15.17 -18.65
N ARG A 16 43.86 16.17 -18.64
CA ARG A 16 44.12 16.99 -17.45
C ARG A 16 42.93 17.89 -17.09
N LEU A 17 42.24 18.45 -18.09
CA LEU A 17 41.02 19.23 -17.85
C LEU A 17 39.86 18.36 -17.36
N GLU A 18 39.73 17.13 -17.86
CA GLU A 18 38.74 16.16 -17.37
C GLU A 18 39.04 15.69 -15.94
N GLU A 19 40.32 15.52 -15.57
CA GLU A 19 40.72 15.22 -14.18
C GLU A 19 40.46 16.42 -13.25
N GLU A 20 40.76 17.64 -13.68
CA GLU A 20 40.47 18.86 -12.90
C GLU A 20 38.96 19.07 -12.72
N GLU A 21 38.15 18.79 -13.76
CA GLU A 21 36.68 18.89 -13.70
C GLU A 21 36.08 17.78 -12.81
N GLN A 22 36.59 16.54 -12.88
CA GLN A 22 36.20 15.45 -11.98
C GLN A 22 36.58 15.74 -10.52
N GLN A 23 37.73 16.37 -10.30
CA GLN A 23 38.18 16.71 -8.95
C GLN A 23 37.38 17.87 -8.37
N GLN A 24 37.00 18.86 -9.19
CA GLN A 24 36.12 19.96 -8.79
C GLN A 24 34.68 19.50 -8.47
N VAL A 25 34.13 18.54 -9.23
CA VAL A 25 32.81 17.92 -8.96
C VAL A 25 32.83 17.07 -7.66
N SER A 26 33.97 16.45 -7.34
CA SER A 26 34.13 15.67 -6.10
C SER A 26 34.21 16.54 -4.83
N ASP A 27 34.68 17.78 -4.95
CA ASP A 27 34.79 18.72 -3.82
C ASP A 27 33.46 19.47 -3.58
N GLU A 28 32.66 19.71 -4.63
CA GLU A 28 31.32 20.32 -4.53
C GLU A 28 30.24 19.40 -3.93
N THR A 29 30.53 18.10 -3.77
CA THR A 29 29.58 17.12 -3.20
C THR A 29 29.66 16.93 -1.69
N LEU A 30 30.58 17.62 -1.00
CA LEU A 30 30.61 17.70 0.47
C LEU A 30 29.68 18.82 0.97
N VAL A 31 28.38 18.64 0.73
CA VAL A 31 27.34 19.44 1.37
C VAL A 31 27.35 19.12 2.87
N GLU A 32 27.82 20.06 3.68
CA GLU A 32 27.75 19.98 5.14
C GLU A 32 26.30 19.73 5.58
N ALA A 33 26.03 18.52 6.08
CA ALA A 33 24.77 18.19 6.71
C ALA A 33 24.61 19.05 7.97
N SER A 34 23.79 20.09 7.89
CA SER A 34 23.35 20.87 9.04
C SER A 34 22.83 19.95 10.16
N PRO A 35 23.09 20.23 11.44
CA PRO A 35 22.67 19.38 12.56
C PRO A 35 21.14 19.19 12.64
N THR A 36 20.38 20.09 12.04
CA THR A 36 18.92 19.96 11.89
C THR A 36 18.51 18.80 10.98
N THR A 37 19.28 18.50 9.92
CA THR A 37 19.00 17.39 8.99
C THR A 37 19.26 16.03 9.65
N ALA A 38 20.32 15.93 10.47
CA ALA A 38 20.65 14.71 11.20
C ALA A 38 19.61 14.33 12.28
N LEU A 39 18.91 15.31 12.86
CA LEU A 39 17.79 15.09 13.79
C LEU A 39 16.56 14.49 13.09
N VAL A 40 16.38 14.74 11.79
CA VAL A 40 15.30 14.15 10.99
C VAL A 40 15.62 12.69 10.64
N GLU A 41 16.89 12.37 10.38
CA GLU A 41 17.33 10.99 10.10
C GLU A 41 17.34 10.08 11.33
N SER A 42 17.51 10.63 12.54
CA SER A 42 17.67 9.85 13.78
C SER A 42 16.37 9.56 14.55
N GLY A 43 15.24 10.16 14.15
CA GLY A 43 13.88 9.85 14.64
C GLY A 43 13.66 10.00 16.17
N PRO A 44 12.41 9.82 16.64
CA PRO A 44 12.09 9.92 18.07
C PRO A 44 12.79 8.89 18.96
N SER A 45 13.21 7.75 18.38
CA SER A 45 13.96 6.71 19.10
C SER A 45 15.29 7.25 19.65
N ARG A 46 16.02 8.06 18.88
CA ARG A 46 17.29 8.66 19.34
C ARG A 46 17.06 9.68 20.46
N LEU A 47 15.99 10.47 20.36
CA LEU A 47 15.61 11.42 21.41
C LEU A 47 15.25 10.70 22.71
N LEU A 48 14.59 9.54 22.63
CA LEU A 48 14.25 8.73 23.80
C LEU A 48 15.51 8.13 24.45
N GLU A 49 16.46 7.61 23.67
CA GLU A 49 17.75 7.12 24.19
C GLU A 49 18.53 8.23 24.92
N MET A 50 18.62 9.41 24.30
CA MET A 50 19.28 10.58 24.91
C MET A 50 18.58 11.03 26.19
N ALA A 51 17.24 10.99 26.21
CA ALA A 51 16.46 11.34 27.38
C ALA A 51 16.72 10.41 28.57
N ILE A 52 16.85 9.11 28.31
CA ILE A 52 17.21 8.11 29.32
C ILE A 52 18.64 8.35 29.83
N GLN A 53 19.59 8.60 28.93
CA GLN A 53 20.99 8.91 29.30
C GLN A 53 21.12 10.17 30.14
N GLN A 54 20.29 11.18 29.88
CA GLN A 54 20.25 12.44 30.62
C GLN A 54 19.37 12.38 31.87
N ASN A 55 18.83 11.20 32.22
CA ASN A 55 18.01 10.96 33.39
C ASN A 55 16.82 11.93 33.51
N LEU A 56 16.14 12.16 32.36
CA LEU A 56 14.96 13.03 32.28
C LEU A 56 13.83 12.53 33.20
N ASP A 57 13.05 13.49 33.68
CA ASP A 57 11.85 13.24 34.48
C ASP A 57 10.86 12.33 33.75
N ILE A 58 10.16 11.48 34.51
CA ILE A 58 9.20 10.48 34.04
C ILE A 58 8.11 11.16 33.19
N ASP A 59 7.62 12.32 33.62
CA ASP A 59 6.60 13.08 32.88
C ASP A 59 7.07 13.50 31.48
N LYS A 60 8.38 13.76 31.31
CA LYS A 60 8.96 14.10 30.00
C LYS A 60 9.18 12.85 29.14
N LEU A 61 9.54 11.73 29.77
CA LEU A 61 9.69 10.44 29.09
C LEU A 61 8.34 9.96 28.55
N GLU A 62 7.26 10.08 29.32
CA GLU A 62 5.91 9.74 28.85
C GLU A 62 5.53 10.53 27.58
N ARG A 63 5.78 11.85 27.58
CA ARG A 63 5.55 12.69 26.39
C ARG A 63 6.37 12.26 25.18
N LEU A 64 7.61 11.83 25.39
CA LEU A 64 8.47 11.31 24.32
C LEU A 64 7.97 9.95 23.79
N VAL A 65 7.48 9.07 24.65
CA VAL A 65 6.86 7.80 24.22
C VAL A 65 5.62 8.06 23.38
N VAL A 66 4.72 8.94 23.81
CA VAL A 66 3.53 9.33 23.03
C VAL A 66 3.93 9.95 21.69
N MET A 67 4.98 10.76 21.65
CA MET A 67 5.52 11.30 20.40
C MET A 67 6.06 10.19 19.48
N LYS A 68 6.78 9.21 20.04
CA LYS A 68 7.30 8.06 19.31
C LYS A 68 6.17 7.20 18.73
N GLU A 69 5.16 6.86 19.52
CA GLU A 69 4.00 6.08 19.04
C GLU A 69 3.30 6.75 17.87
N ARG A 70 3.10 8.07 17.94
CA ARG A 70 2.52 8.86 16.83
C ARG A 70 3.39 8.85 15.59
N TRP A 71 4.71 8.98 15.77
CA TRP A 71 5.66 8.91 14.67
C TRP A 71 5.66 7.53 14.02
N ASP A 72 5.77 6.47 14.81
CA ASP A 72 5.77 5.08 14.34
C ASP A 72 4.45 4.77 13.59
N ALA A 73 3.31 5.26 14.09
CA ALA A 73 2.03 5.15 13.40
C ALA A 73 1.99 5.91 12.06
N GLN A 74 2.60 7.10 11.98
CA GLN A 74 2.73 7.86 10.73
C GLN A 74 3.66 7.16 9.73
N GLN A 75 4.77 6.57 10.20
CA GLN A 75 5.67 5.79 9.36
C GLN A 75 4.96 4.54 8.83
N ALA A 76 4.26 3.77 9.69
CA ALA A 76 3.49 2.62 9.27
C ALA A 76 2.41 2.99 8.22
N LYS A 77 1.76 4.14 8.38
CA LYS A 77 0.79 4.67 7.40
C LYS A 77 1.46 5.03 6.07
N LYS A 78 2.65 5.65 6.11
CA LYS A 78 3.43 5.95 4.91
C LYS A 78 3.84 4.67 4.18
N THR A 79 4.35 3.66 4.88
CA THR A 79 4.71 2.38 4.26
C THR A 79 3.50 1.67 3.69
N TYR A 80 2.37 1.69 4.40
CA TYR A 80 1.10 1.13 3.89
C TYR A 80 0.70 1.76 2.54
N TYR A 81 0.76 3.08 2.40
CA TYR A 81 0.43 3.70 1.11
C TYR A 81 1.43 3.38 0.00
N GLY A 82 2.72 3.27 0.34
CA GLY A 82 3.73 2.77 -0.59
C GLY A 82 3.45 1.34 -1.04
N ALA A 83 3.09 0.45 -0.11
CA ALA A 83 2.72 -0.93 -0.39
C ALA A 83 1.46 -1.03 -1.25
N MET A 84 0.42 -0.23 -0.96
CA MET A 84 -0.81 -0.19 -1.76
C MET A 84 -0.55 0.29 -3.19
N ALA A 85 0.22 1.36 -3.36
CA ALA A 85 0.59 1.85 -4.69
C ALA A 85 1.41 0.82 -5.47
N ARG A 86 2.36 0.14 -4.81
CA ARG A 86 3.12 -0.97 -5.42
C ARG A 86 2.21 -2.13 -5.82
N PHE A 87 1.31 -2.54 -4.94
CA PHE A 87 0.35 -3.61 -5.19
C PHE A 87 -0.50 -3.32 -6.43
N GLN A 88 -1.05 -2.11 -6.53
CA GLN A 88 -1.88 -1.68 -7.66
C GLN A 88 -1.10 -1.63 -8.99
N ASN A 89 0.20 -1.34 -8.96
CA ASN A 89 1.04 -1.36 -10.15
C ASN A 89 1.47 -2.77 -10.57
N LEU A 90 1.64 -3.69 -9.60
CA LEU A 90 2.03 -5.08 -9.86
C LEU A 90 0.86 -5.92 -10.36
N LEU A 91 -0.35 -5.64 -9.88
CA LEU A 91 -1.50 -6.50 -10.14
C LEU A 91 -2.00 -6.34 -11.59
N PRO A 92 -2.12 -7.44 -12.36
CA PRO A 92 -2.74 -7.40 -13.67
C PRO A 92 -4.26 -7.19 -13.59
N ALA A 93 -4.89 -6.90 -14.73
CA ALA A 93 -6.34 -6.84 -14.82
C ALA A 93 -6.96 -8.18 -14.39
N LEU A 94 -8.02 -8.12 -13.58
CA LEU A 94 -8.66 -9.32 -13.06
C LEU A 94 -9.45 -10.05 -14.16
N GLU A 95 -9.20 -11.34 -14.31
CA GLU A 95 -9.92 -12.20 -15.25
C GLU A 95 -11.29 -12.58 -14.69
N LYS A 96 -12.33 -12.50 -15.52
CA LYS A 96 -13.69 -12.93 -15.19
C LYS A 96 -13.81 -14.45 -15.33
N ASP A 97 -14.42 -15.11 -14.34
CA ASP A 97 -14.54 -16.58 -14.29
C ASP A 97 -15.99 -17.08 -14.23
N LYS A 98 -16.96 -16.17 -14.13
CA LYS A 98 -18.38 -16.51 -14.01
C LYS A 98 -19.24 -15.76 -15.02
N HIS A 99 -19.98 -16.55 -15.80
CA HIS A 99 -21.04 -16.08 -16.68
C HIS A 99 -22.40 -16.27 -16.02
N VAL A 100 -23.25 -15.25 -16.09
CA VAL A 100 -24.63 -15.28 -15.60
C VAL A 100 -25.55 -15.10 -16.80
N HIS A 101 -26.44 -16.06 -17.03
CA HIS A 101 -27.44 -16.01 -18.09
C HIS A 101 -28.78 -16.55 -17.56
N TYR A 102 -29.84 -15.72 -17.55
CA TYR A 102 -31.20 -16.16 -17.26
C TYR A 102 -32.27 -15.21 -17.81
N GLU A 103 -33.46 -15.76 -18.07
CA GLU A 103 -34.64 -14.99 -18.46
C GLU A 103 -35.49 -14.61 -17.23
N THR A 104 -35.94 -13.37 -17.17
CA THR A 104 -36.81 -12.87 -16.12
C THR A 104 -38.28 -13.21 -16.41
N LYS A 105 -39.13 -13.12 -15.39
CA LYS A 105 -40.60 -13.31 -15.54
C LYS A 105 -41.24 -12.33 -16.53
N THR A 106 -40.58 -11.21 -16.83
CA THR A 106 -41.05 -10.20 -17.79
C THR A 106 -40.52 -10.43 -19.20
N GLY A 107 -39.80 -11.53 -19.45
CA GLY A 107 -39.19 -11.86 -20.75
C GLY A 107 -37.89 -11.11 -21.03
N ALA A 108 -37.29 -10.45 -20.04
CA ALA A 108 -35.98 -9.80 -20.22
C ALA A 108 -34.87 -10.82 -20.00
N VAL A 109 -33.81 -10.76 -20.81
CA VAL A 109 -32.63 -11.62 -20.65
C VAL A 109 -31.56 -10.85 -19.87
N ILE A 110 -31.06 -11.46 -18.80
CA ILE A 110 -29.90 -10.98 -18.05
C ILE A 110 -28.70 -11.81 -18.46
N ASP A 111 -27.67 -11.15 -19.00
CA ASP A 111 -26.47 -11.76 -19.54
C ASP A 111 -25.24 -10.91 -19.17
N TYR A 112 -24.35 -11.42 -18.31
CA TYR A 112 -23.11 -10.73 -17.95
C TYR A 112 -22.05 -11.66 -17.35
N ASP A 113 -20.79 -11.25 -17.52
CA ASP A 113 -19.64 -11.87 -16.88
C ASP A 113 -19.15 -11.06 -15.68
N HIS A 114 -18.74 -11.77 -14.62
CA HIS A 114 -18.13 -11.18 -13.43
C HIS A 114 -17.00 -12.05 -12.88
N THR A 115 -16.13 -11.41 -12.08
CA THR A 115 -15.11 -12.12 -11.31
C THR A 115 -15.67 -12.55 -9.96
N SER A 116 -15.57 -13.83 -9.64
CA SER A 116 -15.99 -14.41 -8.37
C SER A 116 -15.01 -14.05 -7.24
N LEU A 117 -15.50 -14.08 -5.99
CA LEU A 117 -14.66 -13.83 -4.81
C LEU A 117 -13.47 -14.80 -4.73
N GLY A 118 -13.67 -16.08 -5.10
CA GLY A 118 -12.61 -17.08 -5.11
C GLY A 118 -11.56 -16.83 -6.20
N SER A 119 -11.98 -16.31 -7.35
CA SER A 119 -11.08 -15.90 -8.42
C SER A 119 -10.26 -14.67 -8.01
N ILE A 120 -10.90 -13.63 -7.47
CA ILE A 120 -10.23 -12.44 -6.92
C ILE A 120 -9.15 -12.87 -5.92
N LYS A 121 -9.53 -13.66 -4.90
CA LYS A 121 -8.58 -14.13 -3.88
C LYS A 121 -7.34 -14.77 -4.51
N ARG A 122 -7.53 -15.68 -5.46
CA ARG A 122 -6.43 -16.40 -6.11
C ARG A 122 -5.50 -15.47 -6.89
N GLN A 123 -6.07 -14.49 -7.60
CA GLN A 123 -5.31 -13.56 -8.43
C GLN A 123 -4.53 -12.53 -7.59
N ILE A 124 -5.07 -12.09 -6.44
CA ILE A 124 -4.45 -11.04 -5.62
C ILE A 124 -3.52 -11.54 -4.53
N GLN A 125 -3.66 -12.80 -4.07
CA GLN A 125 -3.04 -13.26 -2.83
C GLN A 125 -1.50 -13.16 -2.84
N ASP A 126 -0.85 -13.58 -3.93
CA ASP A 126 0.61 -13.57 -4.02
C ASP A 126 1.16 -12.13 -4.10
N HIS A 127 0.51 -11.27 -4.89
CA HIS A 127 0.84 -9.85 -5.02
C HIS A 127 0.65 -9.09 -3.69
N ALA A 128 -0.43 -9.37 -2.98
CA ALA A 128 -0.69 -8.79 -1.66
C ALA A 128 0.40 -9.20 -0.66
N ALA A 129 0.76 -10.49 -0.65
CA ALA A 129 1.81 -11.01 0.21
C ALA A 129 3.19 -10.39 -0.12
N GLU A 130 3.53 -10.22 -1.39
CA GLU A 130 4.76 -9.55 -1.83
C GLU A 130 4.84 -8.10 -1.33
N CYS A 131 3.70 -7.40 -1.29
CA CYS A 131 3.59 -6.05 -0.76
C CYS A 131 3.43 -5.98 0.77
N GLY A 132 3.47 -7.11 1.48
CA GLY A 132 3.27 -7.13 2.94
C GLY A 132 1.85 -6.76 3.38
N LEU A 133 0.86 -6.93 2.48
CA LEU A 133 -0.55 -6.68 2.73
C LEU A 133 -1.27 -7.99 3.05
N SER A 134 -2.17 -7.91 4.03
CA SER A 134 -3.10 -8.98 4.37
C SER A 134 -4.51 -8.40 4.51
N TYR A 135 -5.53 -9.24 4.39
CA TYR A 135 -6.90 -8.79 4.58
C TYR A 135 -7.75 -9.79 5.35
N ARG A 136 -8.75 -9.26 6.05
CA ARG A 136 -9.81 -10.04 6.71
C ARG A 136 -11.16 -9.34 6.55
N TRP A 137 -12.21 -10.05 6.93
CA TRP A 137 -13.54 -9.47 7.04
C TRP A 137 -14.06 -9.54 8.48
N GLU A 138 -14.75 -8.49 8.87
CA GLU A 138 -15.60 -8.44 10.07
C GLU A 138 -17.06 -8.33 9.63
N PHE A 139 -17.95 -8.97 10.37
CA PHE A 139 -19.36 -9.10 10.01
C PHE A 139 -20.23 -8.58 11.15
N ASN A 140 -21.20 -7.73 10.80
CA ASN A 140 -22.26 -7.31 11.68
C ASN A 140 -23.60 -7.74 11.05
N ASP A 141 -24.19 -8.78 11.63
CA ASP A 141 -25.32 -9.49 11.04
C ASP A 141 -26.64 -9.06 11.71
N GLY A 142 -27.12 -7.87 11.34
CA GLY A 142 -28.36 -7.29 11.86
C GLY A 142 -29.63 -7.99 11.37
N PRO A 143 -30.79 -7.67 11.96
CA PRO A 143 -32.08 -8.23 11.54
C PRO A 143 -32.45 -7.81 10.11
N ASP A 144 -32.26 -6.52 9.77
CA ASP A 144 -32.67 -5.95 8.49
C ASP A 144 -31.51 -5.79 7.49
N LEU A 145 -30.32 -5.44 8.00
CA LEU A 145 -29.12 -5.18 7.21
C LEU A 145 -27.97 -6.05 7.70
N MET A 146 -27.25 -6.63 6.75
CA MET A 146 -25.94 -7.23 6.98
C MET A 146 -24.88 -6.20 6.58
N GLU A 147 -23.91 -5.98 7.45
CA GLU A 147 -22.74 -5.15 7.19
C GLU A 147 -21.49 -6.02 7.17
N VAL A 148 -20.66 -5.81 6.14
CA VAL A 148 -19.36 -6.46 5.98
C VAL A 148 -18.31 -5.37 5.91
N THR A 149 -17.25 -5.53 6.71
CA THR A 149 -16.09 -4.64 6.72
C THR A 149 -14.86 -5.41 6.26
N CYS A 150 -14.28 -5.04 5.12
CA CYS A 150 -12.97 -5.50 4.71
C CYS A 150 -11.90 -4.66 5.41
N ILE A 151 -10.91 -5.31 6.00
CA ILE A 151 -9.80 -4.68 6.71
C ILE A 151 -8.52 -5.11 6.04
N ILE A 152 -7.78 -4.14 5.49
CA ILE A 152 -6.44 -4.38 4.92
C ILE A 152 -5.42 -3.97 5.98
N THR A 153 -4.47 -4.85 6.27
CA THR A 153 -3.41 -4.63 7.25
C THR A 153 -2.05 -4.80 6.58
N HIS A 154 -1.18 -3.81 6.72
CA HIS A 154 0.22 -3.90 6.32
C HIS A 154 1.07 -4.47 7.47
N VAL A 155 2.17 -5.15 7.14
CA VAL A 155 3.07 -5.79 8.10
C VAL A 155 3.64 -4.82 9.15
N ASP A 156 3.80 -3.53 8.80
CA ASP A 156 4.27 -2.48 9.74
C ASP A 156 3.17 -2.00 10.72
N GLY A 157 1.96 -2.57 10.66
CA GLY A 157 0.92 -2.38 11.68
C GLY A 157 -0.18 -1.36 11.34
N HIS A 158 -0.11 -0.67 10.20
CA HIS A 158 -1.23 0.18 9.76
C HIS A 158 -2.36 -0.66 9.14
N SER A 159 -3.61 -0.25 9.36
CA SER A 159 -4.77 -0.89 8.74
C SER A 159 -5.83 0.13 8.31
N GLU A 160 -6.46 -0.13 7.17
CA GLU A 160 -7.63 0.63 6.69
C GLU A 160 -8.85 -0.28 6.57
N ARG A 161 -10.04 0.33 6.64
CA ARG A 161 -11.32 -0.37 6.66
C ARG A 161 -12.21 0.15 5.53
N SER A 162 -12.90 -0.77 4.86
CA SER A 162 -13.94 -0.47 3.88
C SER A 162 -15.18 -1.29 4.20
N SER A 163 -16.27 -0.61 4.49
CA SER A 163 -17.52 -1.22 4.96
C SER A 163 -18.64 -1.00 3.96
N GLN A 164 -19.47 -2.02 3.79
CA GLN A 164 -20.72 -1.93 3.02
C GLN A 164 -21.81 -2.72 3.71
N SER A 165 -23.06 -2.25 3.57
CA SER A 165 -24.22 -2.92 4.11
C SER A 165 -25.30 -3.10 3.04
N ALA A 166 -26.06 -4.19 3.17
CA ALA A 166 -27.18 -4.49 2.28
C ALA A 166 -28.23 -5.35 3.00
N PRO A 167 -29.51 -5.28 2.56
CA PRO A 167 -30.52 -6.20 3.05
C PRO A 167 -30.26 -7.63 2.60
N THR A 168 -30.97 -8.58 3.21
CA THR A 168 -30.96 -9.98 2.79
C THR A 168 -31.44 -10.11 1.34
N ASP A 169 -30.70 -10.84 0.52
CA ASP A 169 -31.05 -11.10 -0.87
C ASP A 169 -32.31 -11.97 -0.97
N THR A 170 -33.39 -11.37 -1.47
CA THR A 170 -34.69 -12.01 -1.68
C THR A 170 -34.93 -12.45 -3.12
N SER A 171 -33.91 -12.39 -3.98
CA SER A 171 -34.03 -12.80 -5.38
C SER A 171 -34.22 -14.32 -5.53
N GLY A 172 -35.01 -14.71 -6.54
CA GLY A 172 -35.29 -16.10 -6.84
C GLY A 172 -36.18 -16.78 -5.80
N HIS A 173 -35.97 -18.08 -5.58
CA HIS A 173 -36.70 -18.90 -4.60
C HIS A 173 -35.83 -19.22 -3.37
N LYS A 174 -34.96 -18.27 -2.97
CA LYS A 174 -34.03 -18.44 -1.85
C LYS A 174 -34.79 -18.40 -0.52
N ASN A 175 -34.42 -19.29 0.40
CA ASN A 175 -34.79 -19.13 1.81
C ASN A 175 -33.91 -18.06 2.49
N THR A 176 -34.29 -17.63 3.70
CA THR A 176 -33.58 -16.57 4.43
C THR A 176 -32.09 -16.87 4.63
N ILE A 177 -31.71 -18.12 4.89
CA ILE A 177 -30.31 -18.52 5.12
C ILE A 177 -29.50 -18.37 3.82
N GLN A 178 -30.06 -18.84 2.70
CA GLN A 178 -29.45 -18.70 1.38
C GLN A 178 -29.34 -17.23 0.96
N GLY A 179 -30.37 -16.44 1.25
CA GLY A 179 -30.36 -14.99 1.01
C GLY A 179 -29.24 -14.29 1.79
N ARG A 180 -29.10 -14.58 3.09
CA ARG A 180 -28.03 -14.00 3.92
C ARG A 180 -26.65 -14.39 3.42
N GLN A 181 -26.45 -15.66 3.06
CA GLN A 181 -25.16 -16.11 2.51
C GLN A 181 -24.85 -15.45 1.15
N SER A 182 -25.86 -15.27 0.30
CA SER A 182 -25.74 -14.57 -0.99
C SER A 182 -25.33 -13.11 -0.78
N THR A 183 -26.02 -12.39 0.11
CA THR A 183 -25.66 -11.02 0.50
C THR A 183 -24.23 -10.95 1.03
N ARG A 184 -23.85 -11.86 1.93
CA ARG A 184 -22.50 -11.90 2.51
C ARG A 184 -21.42 -12.00 1.43
N THR A 185 -21.52 -13.00 0.55
CA THR A 185 -20.52 -13.22 -0.50
C THR A 185 -20.45 -12.04 -1.48
N TYR A 186 -21.58 -11.39 -1.75
CA TYR A 186 -21.60 -10.17 -2.57
C TYR A 186 -20.85 -9.02 -1.89
N LEU A 187 -21.14 -8.76 -0.61
CA LEU A 187 -20.51 -7.68 0.16
C LEU A 187 -19.01 -7.95 0.41
N GLU A 188 -18.62 -9.18 0.70
CA GLU A 188 -17.20 -9.58 0.81
C GLU A 188 -16.42 -9.23 -0.47
N ARG A 189 -17.00 -9.55 -1.63
CA ARG A 189 -16.41 -9.23 -2.94
C ARG A 189 -16.32 -7.72 -3.18
N SER A 190 -17.41 -7.01 -2.97
CA SER A 190 -17.47 -5.56 -3.25
C SER A 190 -16.55 -4.77 -2.32
N THR A 191 -16.49 -5.14 -1.04
CA THR A 191 -15.62 -4.47 -0.05
C THR A 191 -14.14 -4.72 -0.31
N VAL A 192 -13.71 -5.92 -0.70
CA VAL A 192 -12.29 -6.17 -1.01
C VAL A 192 -11.86 -5.48 -2.31
N VAL A 193 -12.73 -5.47 -3.32
CA VAL A 193 -12.49 -4.72 -4.57
C VAL A 193 -12.35 -3.23 -4.29
N GLY A 194 -13.27 -2.67 -3.49
CA GLY A 194 -13.21 -1.26 -3.10
C GLY A 194 -12.00 -0.92 -2.21
N ALA A 195 -11.66 -1.78 -1.25
CA ALA A 195 -10.55 -1.56 -0.32
C ALA A 195 -9.19 -1.57 -1.02
N LEU A 196 -9.03 -2.41 -2.04
CA LEU A 196 -7.78 -2.55 -2.81
C LEU A 196 -7.75 -1.66 -4.06
N GLY A 197 -8.84 -0.96 -4.38
CA GLY A 197 -8.94 -0.11 -5.57
C GLY A 197 -8.95 -0.89 -6.89
N LEU A 198 -9.58 -2.06 -6.92
CA LEU A 198 -9.60 -2.96 -8.07
C LEU A 198 -10.76 -2.65 -9.02
N MET A 199 -10.63 -3.10 -10.27
CA MET A 199 -11.70 -3.08 -11.27
C MET A 199 -12.04 -4.53 -11.67
N THR A 200 -13.34 -4.85 -11.78
CA THR A 200 -13.88 -6.19 -12.11
C THR A 200 -14.97 -6.12 -13.15
#